data_AF-A0A097ASY0-F1
#
_entry.id   AF-A0A097ASY0-F1
#
_cell.length_a   1.000
_cell.length_b   1.000
_cell.length_c   1.000
_cell.angle_alpha   90.00
_cell.angle_beta   90.00
_cell.angle_gamma   90.00
#
_symmetry.space_group_name_H-M   'P 1'
#
loop_
_entity.id
_entity.type
_entity.pdbx_description
1 polymer ?
#
loop_
_entity_poly.entity_id
_entity_poly.type
_entity_poly.pdbx_seq_one_letter_code
_entity_poly.pdbx_strand_id
1 'polypeptide(L)'
;MHILIDILQTDKDFVERHSESLSKLCFYHLNMLMELTKNITPEIEKIFEINKAAIEKNISDLEWFITKFDYRFHNEPWYDSKDSIERALKLLRGGYYD
;
A
#
# COMPACT_ATOMS: atom_id res chain seq x y z
N MET A 1 -12.40 4.85 10.06
CA MET A 1 -11.72 3.57 10.42
C MET A 1 -12.62 2.63 11.22
N HIS A 2 -13.39 3.10 12.22
CA HIS A 2 -14.33 2.25 12.96
C HIS A 2 -15.33 1.47 12.07
N ILE A 3 -15.96 2.15 11.11
CA ILE A 3 -16.88 1.50 10.15
C ILE A 3 -16.18 0.37 9.38
N LEU A 4 -14.91 0.56 8.98
CA LEU A 4 -14.16 -0.49 8.30
C LEU A 4 -14.00 -1.71 9.22
N ILE A 5 -13.63 -1.51 10.49
CA ILE A 5 -13.48 -2.60 11.46
C ILE A 5 -14.82 -3.33 11.66
N ASP A 6 -15.93 -2.61 11.78
CA ASP A 6 -17.26 -3.21 11.93
C ASP A 6 -17.65 -4.04 10.69
N ILE A 7 -17.32 -3.55 9.48
CA ILE A 7 -17.51 -4.29 8.23
C ILE A 7 -16.66 -5.57 8.22
N LEU A 8 -15.38 -5.49 8.61
CA LEU A 8 -14.50 -6.66 8.64
C LEU A 8 -14.98 -7.74 9.61
N GLN A 9 -15.65 -7.35 10.69
CA GLN A 9 -16.25 -8.30 11.65
C GLN A 9 -17.52 -8.97 11.13
N THR A 10 -18.28 -8.28 10.28
CA THR A 10 -19.58 -8.75 9.79
C THR A 10 -19.48 -9.48 8.45
N ASP A 11 -18.55 -9.08 7.58
CA ASP A 11 -18.37 -9.58 6.22
C ASP A 11 -16.94 -10.09 6.02
N LYS A 12 -16.77 -11.41 6.15
CA LYS A 12 -15.47 -12.09 6.04
C LYS A 12 -14.87 -12.04 4.63
N ASP A 13 -15.70 -11.87 3.61
CA ASP A 13 -15.27 -11.85 2.22
C ASP A 13 -14.93 -10.43 1.75
N PHE A 14 -15.15 -9.41 2.58
CA PHE A 14 -14.91 -8.00 2.25
C PHE A 14 -13.46 -7.75 1.81
N VAL A 15 -12.49 -8.32 2.52
CA VAL A 15 -11.06 -8.14 2.22
C VAL A 15 -10.71 -8.68 0.84
N GLU A 16 -11.29 -9.80 0.43
CA GLU A 16 -11.02 -10.39 -0.88
C GLU A 16 -11.56 -9.50 -2.00
N ARG A 17 -12.83 -9.08 -1.87
CA ARG A 17 -13.50 -8.25 -2.88
C ARG A 17 -12.88 -6.85 -3.03
N HIS A 18 -12.25 -6.34 -1.99
CA HIS A 18 -11.67 -4.99 -1.96
C HIS A 18 -10.15 -4.97 -1.77
N SER A 19 -9.46 -6.09 -2.02
CA SER A 19 -8.01 -6.25 -1.82
C SER A 19 -7.17 -5.18 -2.54
N GLU A 20 -7.55 -4.83 -3.77
CA GLU A 20 -6.86 -3.80 -4.57
C GLU A 20 -6.92 -2.40 -3.94
N SER A 21 -8.06 -2.05 -3.35
CA SER A 21 -8.23 -0.74 -2.71
C SER A 21 -7.64 -0.74 -1.30
N LEU A 22 -7.74 -1.87 -0.60
CA LEU A 22 -7.18 -2.04 0.74
C LEU A 22 -5.65 -2.10 0.74
N SER A 23 -4.99 -2.45 -0.36
CA SER A 23 -3.51 -2.42 -0.47
C SER A 23 -2.91 -1.01 -0.58
N LYS A 24 -3.76 0.02 -0.63
CA LYS A 24 -3.37 1.43 -0.82
C LYS A 24 -3.55 2.28 0.44
N LEU A 25 -3.59 1.67 1.63
CA LEU A 25 -3.69 2.46 2.85
C LEU A 25 -2.40 3.25 3.06
N CYS A 26 -2.53 4.56 3.27
CA CYS A 26 -1.38 5.36 3.66
C CYS A 26 -0.94 5.05 5.09
N PHE A 27 0.27 5.43 5.45
CA PHE A 27 0.87 5.15 6.77
C PHE A 27 0.02 5.67 7.92
N TYR A 28 -0.63 6.84 7.74
CA TYR A 28 -1.57 7.36 8.73
C TYR A 28 -2.76 6.41 8.97
N HIS A 29 -3.37 5.90 7.90
CA HIS A 29 -4.50 4.98 8.02
C HIS A 29 -4.09 3.57 8.47
N LEU A 30 -2.91 3.09 8.07
CA LEU A 30 -2.33 1.85 8.58
C LEU A 30 -2.06 1.93 10.08
N ASN A 31 -1.44 3.02 10.55
CA ASN A 31 -1.21 3.24 11.97
C ASN A 31 -2.53 3.32 12.74
N MET A 32 -3.53 4.07 12.26
CA MET A 32 -4.85 4.08 12.88
C MET A 32 -5.50 2.70 12.94
N LEU A 33 -5.35 1.87 11.90
CA LEU A 33 -5.86 0.50 11.92
C LEU A 33 -5.18 -0.29 13.04
N MET A 34 -3.84 -0.26 13.10
CA MET A 34 -3.06 -0.94 14.15
C MET A 34 -3.47 -0.51 15.57
N GLU A 35 -3.70 0.79 15.80
CA GLU A 35 -4.10 1.33 17.10
C GLU A 35 -5.53 0.95 17.49
N LEU A 36 -6.45 0.90 16.53
CA LEU A 36 -7.87 0.64 16.78
C LEU A 36 -8.21 -0.85 16.86
N THR A 37 -7.38 -1.72 16.27
CA THR A 37 -7.58 -3.17 16.32
C THR A 37 -7.18 -3.72 17.67
N LYS A 38 -8.16 -4.12 18.48
CA LYS A 38 -7.92 -4.75 19.80
C LYS A 38 -7.39 -6.18 19.69
N ASN A 39 -7.83 -6.90 18.66
CA ASN A 39 -7.42 -8.27 18.35
C ASN A 39 -7.06 -8.35 16.86
N ILE A 40 -6.00 -9.07 16.53
CA ILE A 40 -5.64 -9.35 15.13
C ILE A 40 -6.47 -10.53 14.66
N THR A 41 -7.44 -10.26 13.78
CA THR A 41 -8.20 -11.30 13.08
C THR A 41 -7.51 -11.64 11.75
N PRO A 42 -7.80 -12.80 11.13
CA PRO A 42 -7.23 -13.16 9.83
C PRO A 42 -7.48 -12.10 8.74
N GLU A 43 -8.61 -11.40 8.79
CA GLU A 43 -8.97 -10.34 7.85
C GLU A 43 -8.05 -9.12 8.00
N ILE A 44 -7.79 -8.71 9.25
CA ILE A 44 -6.88 -7.61 9.58
C ILE A 44 -5.44 -7.99 9.20
N GLU A 45 -5.01 -9.21 9.53
CA GLU A 45 -3.68 -9.72 9.16
C GLU A 45 -3.49 -9.68 7.64
N LYS A 46 -4.50 -10.13 6.88
CA LYS A 46 -4.47 -10.06 5.42
C LYS A 46 -4.36 -8.63 4.89
N ILE A 47 -5.03 -7.65 5.52
CA ILE A 47 -4.86 -6.23 5.16
C ILE A 47 -3.42 -5.76 5.39
N PHE A 48 -2.78 -6.15 6.49
CA PHE A 48 -1.39 -5.80 6.73
C PHE A 48 -0.46 -6.44 5.71
N GLU A 49 -0.65 -7.71 5.36
CA GLU A 49 0.16 -8.40 4.37
C GLU A 49 0.06 -7.78 2.97
N ILE A 50 -1.15 -7.44 2.50
CA ILE A 50 -1.30 -6.79 1.18
C ILE A 50 -0.68 -5.39 1.14
N ASN A 51 -0.75 -4.63 2.24
CA ASN A 51 -0.11 -3.31 2.31
C ASN A 51 1.41 -3.42 2.40
N LYS A 52 1.92 -4.40 3.16
CA LYS A 52 3.35 -4.68 3.24
C LYS A 52 3.91 -5.03 1.86
N ALA A 53 3.25 -5.91 1.11
CA ALA A 53 3.63 -6.25 -0.25
C ALA A 53 3.60 -5.01 -1.20
N ALA A 54 2.60 -4.14 -1.07
CA ALA A 54 2.52 -2.90 -1.84
C ALA A 54 3.67 -1.92 -1.52
N ILE A 55 4.04 -1.81 -0.23
CA ILE A 55 5.16 -0.99 0.24
C ILE A 55 6.49 -1.54 -0.30
N GLU A 56 6.74 -2.85 -0.15
CA GLU A 56 7.94 -3.52 -0.63
C GLU A 56 8.10 -3.37 -2.15
N LYS A 57 7.02 -3.58 -2.90
CA LYS A 57 7.01 -3.32 -4.35
C LYS A 57 7.39 -1.87 -4.66
N ASN A 58 6.81 -0.90 -3.97
CA ASN A 58 7.10 0.50 -4.23
C ASN A 58 8.56 0.88 -3.90
N ILE A 59 9.16 0.24 -2.89
CA ILE A 59 10.60 0.38 -2.60
C ILE A 59 11.44 -0.12 -3.78
N SER A 60 11.17 -1.33 -4.28
CA SER A 60 11.88 -1.86 -5.46
C SER A 60 11.69 -0.99 -6.70
N ASP A 61 10.48 -0.46 -6.89
CA ASP A 61 10.20 0.45 -8.00
C ASP A 61 10.96 1.79 -7.85
N LEU A 62 11.11 2.33 -6.64
CA LEU A 62 11.96 3.50 -6.37
C LEU A 62 13.44 3.23 -6.64
N GLU A 63 13.94 2.06 -6.25
CA GLU A 63 15.32 1.65 -6.53
C GLU A 63 15.57 1.56 -8.04
N TRP A 64 14.62 1.00 -8.80
CA TRP A 64 14.70 0.97 -10.25
C TRP A 64 14.62 2.37 -10.85
N PHE A 65 13.73 3.23 -10.34
CA PHE A 65 13.65 4.63 -10.74
C PHE A 65 14.99 5.34 -10.60
N ILE A 66 15.69 5.18 -9.46
CA ILE A 66 17.02 5.75 -9.24
C ILE A 66 18.04 5.15 -10.22
N THR A 67 18.01 3.83 -10.41
CA THR A 67 18.92 3.11 -11.32
C THR A 67 18.82 3.59 -12.77
N LYS A 68 17.63 3.99 -13.21
CA LYS A 68 17.40 4.52 -14.57
C LYS A 68 18.16 5.80 -14.90
N PHE A 69 18.64 6.54 -13.90
CA PHE A 69 19.48 7.73 -14.10
C PHE A 69 20.97 7.38 -14.32
N ASP A 70 21.35 6.12 -14.17
CA ASP A 70 22.65 5.60 -14.60
C ASP A 70 22.64 5.32 -16.12
N TYR A 71 23.61 5.87 -16.84
CA TYR A 71 23.70 5.74 -18.30
C TYR A 71 23.75 4.28 -18.79
N ARG A 72 24.28 3.36 -17.97
CA ARG A 72 24.35 1.92 -18.30
C ARG A 72 22.97 1.29 -18.42
N PHE A 73 22.00 1.81 -17.68
CA PHE A 73 20.63 1.31 -17.65
C PHE A 73 19.67 2.19 -18.45
N HIS A 74 20.16 3.21 -19.18
CA HIS A 74 19.33 4.17 -19.92
C HIS A 74 18.35 3.49 -20.90
N ASN A 75 18.81 2.45 -21.61
CA ASN A 75 18.02 1.74 -22.63
C ASN A 75 17.12 0.64 -22.06
N GLU A 76 17.25 0.28 -20.79
CA GLU A 76 16.39 -0.73 -20.16
C GLU A 76 14.93 -0.24 -20.05
N PRO A 77 13.91 -1.11 -20.02
CA PRO A 77 12.54 -0.69 -19.79
C PRO A 77 12.35 -0.11 -18.38
N TRP A 78 11.41 0.81 -18.23
CA TRP A 78 11.10 1.40 -16.93
C TRP A 78 10.26 0.48 -16.02
N TYR A 79 9.63 -0.57 -16.57
CA TYR A 79 8.63 -1.36 -15.83
C TYR A 79 7.62 -0.44 -15.13
N ASP A 80 7.33 -0.69 -13.85
CA ASP A 80 6.39 0.09 -13.04
C ASP A 80 7.06 1.24 -12.26
N SER A 81 8.31 1.60 -12.56
CA SER A 81 9.05 2.55 -11.73
C SER A 81 8.74 4.02 -11.96
N LYS A 82 8.16 4.40 -13.11
CA LYS A 82 7.98 5.83 -13.49
C LYS A 82 7.15 6.63 -12.48
N ASP A 83 6.10 6.04 -11.93
CA ASP A 83 5.17 6.64 -10.98
C ASP A 83 5.46 6.25 -9.51
N SER A 84 6.59 5.59 -9.24
CA SER A 84 6.99 5.14 -7.90
C SER A 84 7.08 6.28 -6.87
N ILE A 85 7.51 7.47 -7.30
CA ILE A 85 7.55 8.67 -6.45
C ILE A 85 6.13 9.09 -6.04
N GLU A 86 5.18 9.14 -6.99
CA GLU A 86 3.80 9.52 -6.70
C GLU A 86 3.13 8.50 -5.77
N ARG A 87 3.37 7.20 -5.99
CA ARG A 87 2.92 6.14 -5.09
C ARG A 87 3.52 6.29 -3.70
N ALA A 88 4.81 6.61 -3.59
CA ALA A 88 5.47 6.84 -2.32
C ALA A 88 4.85 8.02 -1.56
N LEU A 89 4.54 9.11 -2.25
CA LEU A 89 3.88 10.27 -1.64
C LEU A 89 2.47 9.91 -1.12
N LYS A 90 1.70 9.14 -1.90
CA LYS A 90 0.38 8.64 -1.47
C LYS A 90 0.48 7.72 -0.26
N LEU A 91 1.49 6.84 -0.20
CA LEU A 91 1.75 5.99 0.97
C LEU A 91 2.13 6.81 2.21
N LEU A 92 2.99 7.83 2.06
CA LEU A 92 3.48 8.62 3.20
C LEU A 92 2.43 9.58 3.75
N ARG A 93 1.68 10.28 2.89
CA ARG A 93 0.79 11.39 3.29
C ARG A 93 -0.70 11.12 3.07
N GLY A 94 -1.06 10.08 2.32
CA GLY A 94 -2.42 9.91 1.81
C GLY A 94 -2.67 10.70 0.54
N GLY A 95 -3.79 10.40 -0.13
CA GLY A 95 -4.21 11.11 -1.33
C GLY A 95 -4.84 12.46 -0.98
N TYR A 96 -4.01 13.50 -0.89
CA TYR A 96 -4.44 14.89 -1.05
C TYR A 96 -3.62 15.51 -2.17
N TYR A 97 -4.19 15.47 -3.36
CA TYR A 97 -3.91 16.43 -4.42
C TYR A 97 -5.28 16.91 -4.87
N ASP A 98 -5.61 18.15 -4.54
CA ASP A 98 -6.62 18.91 -5.28
C ASP A 98 -6.22 18.99 -6.76
#